data_AF-A0A9P7EP55-F1
#
_entry.id   AF-A0A9P7EP55-F1
#
_cell.length_a   1.000
_cell.length_b   1.000
_cell.length_c   1.000
_cell.angle_alpha   90.00
_cell.angle_beta   90.00
_cell.angle_gamma   90.00
#
_symmetry.space_group_name_H-M   'P 1'
#
loop_
_entity.id
_entity.type
_entity.pdbx_description
1 polymer ?
#
loop_
_entity_poly.entity_id
_entity_poly.type
_entity_poly.pdbx_seq_one_letter_code
_entity_poly.pdbx_strand_id
1 'polypeptide(L)'
;MGQGSLHSKHSKPSIWNTFCWKKSQEVKKENCNGHGKEALQSLVCNHKDEYHALTQEEQQELLQEFADQKETKVSGLHVSMKSKVNNITQILKAAENELNSLNSHTGAKIMLYMTHGTTDLPLHTITFTTPGVNHFMDSVIGIDTQDFLSKMEGFTTQGIQGSTSNHQKEVSKLHRDIWAIITQKLRKVTRESNARMQWVDYFHNVVNSYQVTIKGWPEHITFTNLSNATNTLLDLQIL
;
A
#
# COMPACT_ATOMS: atom_id res chain seq x y z
N MET A 1 5.04 16.68 32.49
CA MET A 1 6.09 17.62 32.03
C MET A 1 6.55 17.19 30.64
N GLY A 2 6.53 18.13 29.68
CA GLY A 2 7.37 18.19 28.47
C GLY A 2 7.32 17.06 27.44
N GLN A 3 6.52 17.22 26.38
CA GLN A 3 6.56 16.43 25.15
C GLN A 3 7.86 16.69 24.36
N GLY A 4 8.58 15.63 23.98
CA GLY A 4 9.67 15.69 23.01
C GLY A 4 9.17 15.36 21.61
N SER A 5 8.59 16.34 20.91
CA SER A 5 8.31 16.24 19.48
C SER A 5 9.64 16.17 18.71
N LEU A 6 9.89 15.08 18.00
CA LEU A 6 10.99 14.97 17.03
C LEU A 6 10.65 15.80 15.78
N HIS A 7 10.64 17.13 15.92
CA HIS A 7 10.87 17.99 14.78
C HIS A 7 12.36 17.92 14.45
N SER A 8 12.69 17.39 13.27
CA SER A 8 13.96 17.73 12.63
C SER A 8 13.99 19.25 12.47
N LYS A 9 14.70 19.94 13.37
CA LYS A 9 14.91 21.38 13.25
C LYS A 9 15.66 21.61 11.94
N HIS A 10 14.94 22.02 10.91
CA HIS A 10 15.54 22.65 9.75
C HIS A 10 16.03 24.03 10.20
N SER A 11 17.23 24.05 10.78
CA SER A 11 17.90 25.30 11.13
C SER A 11 18.09 26.13 9.87
N LYS A 12 17.85 27.44 9.96
CA LYS A 12 18.21 28.37 8.89
C LYS A 12 19.69 28.14 8.55
N PRO A 13 20.06 27.99 7.27
CA PRO A 13 21.44 27.81 6.89
C PRO A 13 22.22 29.04 7.34
N SER A 14 23.29 28.83 8.11
CA SER A 14 24.20 29.91 8.46
C SER A 14 25.04 30.28 7.24
N ILE A 15 25.34 31.56 7.09
CA ILE A 15 26.15 32.10 5.99
C ILE A 15 27.50 31.36 5.92
N TRP A 16 28.09 31.07 7.09
CA TRP A 16 29.31 30.26 7.20
C TRP A 16 29.17 28.85 6.61
N ASN A 17 28.08 28.13 6.91
CA ASN A 17 27.87 26.78 6.38
C ASN A 17 27.66 26.82 4.86
N THR A 18 26.97 27.85 4.37
CA THR A 18 26.76 28.09 2.94
C THR A 18 28.06 28.39 2.21
N PHE A 19 28.90 29.24 2.79
CA PHE A 19 30.23 29.57 2.24
C PHE A 19 31.13 28.33 2.18
N CYS A 20 31.23 27.57 3.27
CA CYS A 20 32.02 26.32 3.31
C CYS A 20 31.54 25.32 2.27
N TRP A 21 30.22 25.25 2.03
CA TRP A 21 29.65 24.41 0.99
C TRP A 21 30.09 24.86 -0.41
N LYS A 22 30.05 26.16 -0.74
CA LYS A 22 30.44 26.67 -2.07
C LYS A 22 31.92 26.39 -2.35
N LYS A 23 32.78 26.69 -1.39
CA LYS A 23 34.21 26.39 -1.46
C LYS A 23 34.49 24.89 -1.63
N SER A 24 33.71 24.04 -0.95
CA SER A 24 33.81 22.59 -1.16
C SER A 24 33.41 22.14 -2.57
N GLN A 25 32.48 22.84 -3.24
CA GLN A 25 32.13 22.55 -4.63
C GLN A 25 33.20 23.03 -5.63
N GLU A 26 33.80 24.19 -5.37
CA GLU A 26 34.93 24.72 -6.16
C GLU A 26 36.12 23.75 -6.11
N VAL A 27 36.52 23.33 -4.89
CA VAL A 27 37.62 22.37 -4.70
C VAL A 27 37.32 21.01 -5.33
N LYS A 28 36.06 20.54 -5.33
CA LYS A 28 35.67 19.29 -6.00
C LYS A 28 35.72 19.37 -7.52
N LYS A 29 35.52 20.56 -8.11
CA LYS A 29 35.68 20.78 -9.55
C LYS A 29 37.16 20.84 -9.94
N GLU A 30 38.02 21.31 -9.06
CA GLU A 30 39.46 21.50 -9.32
C GLU A 30 40.32 20.28 -8.98
N ASN A 31 39.91 19.42 -8.03
CA ASN A 31 40.66 18.24 -7.61
C ASN A 31 39.73 17.05 -7.31
N CYS A 32 39.94 15.91 -7.99
CA CYS A 32 39.13 14.69 -7.80
C CYS A 32 39.49 13.87 -6.54
N ASN A 33 40.49 14.26 -5.74
CA ASN A 33 40.98 13.44 -4.63
C ASN A 33 41.05 14.21 -3.31
N GLY A 34 40.06 13.98 -2.44
CA GLY A 34 40.08 14.44 -1.06
C GLY A 34 38.79 14.08 -0.32
N HIS A 35 38.68 12.84 0.17
CA HIS A 35 37.57 12.42 1.03
C HIS A 35 38.00 12.48 2.50
N GLY A 36 37.34 13.29 3.32
CA GLY A 36 37.46 13.20 4.78
C GLY A 36 37.22 14.49 5.56
N LYS A 37 37.26 14.36 6.90
CA LYS A 37 37.14 15.43 7.89
C LYS A 37 38.33 16.42 7.85
N GLU A 38 39.49 15.93 7.40
CA GLU A 38 40.74 16.70 7.26
C GLU A 38 40.67 17.72 6.11
N ALA A 39 40.06 17.34 4.98
CA ALA A 39 39.84 18.25 3.85
C ALA A 39 38.91 19.42 4.21
N LEU A 40 37.93 19.19 5.10
CA LEU A 40 37.08 20.26 5.63
C LEU A 40 37.83 21.18 6.59
N GLN A 41 38.72 20.64 7.43
CA GLN A 41 39.53 21.44 8.34
C GLN A 41 40.54 22.32 7.58
N SER A 42 41.23 21.78 6.56
CA SER A 42 42.14 22.57 5.73
C SER A 42 41.41 23.67 4.95
N LEU A 43 40.20 23.38 4.47
CA LEU A 43 39.37 24.33 3.71
C LEU A 43 38.82 25.44 4.62
N VAL A 44 38.48 25.12 5.87
CA VAL A 44 38.10 26.11 6.89
C VAL A 44 39.26 27.03 7.26
N CYS A 45 40.49 26.50 7.39
CA CYS A 45 41.66 27.31 7.72
C CYS A 45 42.09 28.21 6.56
N ASN A 46 42.03 27.73 5.31
CA ASN A 46 42.55 28.46 4.16
C ASN A 46 41.64 29.59 3.68
N HIS A 47 40.32 29.48 3.87
CA HIS A 47 39.34 30.44 3.32
C HIS A 47 38.66 31.29 4.39
N LYS A 48 39.19 31.30 5.63
CA LYS A 48 38.62 32.08 6.73
C LYS A 48 38.72 33.59 6.47
N ASP A 49 39.84 34.04 5.92
CA ASP A 49 40.07 35.45 5.60
C ASP A 49 39.18 35.91 4.43
N GLU A 50 38.95 35.04 3.45
CA GLU A 50 38.01 35.27 2.35
C GLU A 50 36.57 35.45 2.86
N TYR A 51 36.15 34.64 3.84
CA TYR A 51 34.83 34.80 4.46
C TYR A 51 34.68 36.14 5.17
N HIS A 52 35.71 36.58 5.89
CA HIS A 52 35.69 37.87 6.57
C HIS A 52 35.73 39.07 5.60
N ALA A 53 36.19 38.86 4.37
CA ALA A 53 36.18 39.86 3.30
C ALA A 53 34.86 39.92 2.51
N LEU A 54 33.92 39.00 2.73
CA LEU A 54 32.64 38.98 2.02
C LEU A 54 31.77 40.19 2.35
N THR A 55 31.30 40.86 1.31
CA THR A 55 30.29 41.92 1.41
C THR A 55 28.90 41.35 1.67
N GLN A 56 27.99 42.21 2.15
CA GLN A 56 26.63 41.81 2.48
C GLN A 56 25.84 41.33 1.25
N GLU A 57 26.14 41.86 0.06
CA GLU A 57 25.51 41.47 -1.21
C GLU A 57 25.93 40.05 -1.62
N GLU A 58 27.23 39.74 -1.54
CA GLU A 58 27.77 38.41 -1.83
C GLU A 58 27.24 37.34 -0.85
N GLN A 59 27.05 37.71 0.43
CA GLN A 59 26.45 36.82 1.43
C GLN A 59 24.99 36.47 1.10
N GLN A 60 24.23 37.41 0.55
CA GLN A 60 22.84 37.17 0.14
C GLN A 60 22.76 36.30 -1.11
N GLU A 61 23.60 36.57 -2.12
CA GLU A 61 23.70 35.75 -3.33
C GLU A 61 24.08 34.30 -3.00
N LEU A 62 25.06 34.11 -2.10
CA LEU A 62 25.47 32.81 -1.57
C LEU A 62 24.29 32.03 -0.97
N LEU A 63 23.48 32.69 -0.15
CA LEU A 63 22.32 32.07 0.50
C LEU A 63 21.24 31.67 -0.52
N GLN A 64 21.03 32.49 -1.56
CA GLN A 64 20.07 32.21 -2.61
C GLN A 64 20.52 31.02 -3.47
N GLU A 65 21.78 31.00 -3.93
CA GLU A 65 22.35 29.89 -4.70
C GLU A 65 22.25 28.55 -3.93
N PHE A 66 22.48 28.60 -2.61
CA PHE A 66 22.36 27.43 -1.75
C PHE A 66 20.91 26.95 -1.57
N ALA A 67 19.95 27.88 -1.50
CA ALA A 67 18.53 27.54 -1.44
C ALA A 67 18.08 26.84 -2.73
N ASP A 68 18.43 27.39 -3.89
CA ASP A 68 18.06 26.85 -5.21
C ASP A 68 18.65 25.44 -5.43
N GLN A 69 19.91 25.21 -5.04
CA GLN A 69 20.51 23.87 -5.11
C GLN A 69 19.87 22.88 -4.13
N LYS A 70 19.40 23.34 -2.97
CA LYS A 70 18.70 22.47 -2.01
C LYS A 70 17.34 22.04 -2.57
N GLU A 71 16.60 22.96 -3.17
CA GLU A 71 15.32 22.65 -3.83
C GLU A 71 15.51 21.68 -5.01
N THR A 72 16.56 21.90 -5.82
CA THR A 72 16.89 21.00 -6.94
C THR A 72 17.27 19.59 -6.46
N LYS A 73 17.97 19.46 -5.32
CA LYS A 73 18.32 18.16 -4.73
C LYS A 73 17.15 17.43 -4.10
N VAL A 74 16.16 18.14 -3.56
CA VAL A 74 14.92 17.53 -3.03
C VAL A 74 14.14 16.84 -4.15
N SER A 75 14.13 17.41 -5.35
CA SER A 75 13.47 16.81 -6.53
C SER A 75 14.31 15.73 -7.24
N GLY A 76 15.64 15.75 -7.10
CA GLY A 76 16.57 14.88 -7.84
C GLY A 76 17.10 13.64 -7.11
N LEU A 77 16.68 13.38 -5.86
CA LEU A 77 17.24 12.28 -5.08
C LEU A 77 16.69 10.92 -5.53
N HIS A 78 17.46 10.25 -6.40
CA HIS A 78 17.47 8.80 -6.51
C HIS A 78 17.97 8.23 -5.16
N VAL A 79 17.11 8.24 -4.14
CA VAL A 79 17.37 7.53 -2.88
C VAL A 79 17.46 6.06 -3.24
N SER A 80 18.68 5.52 -3.23
CA SER A 80 18.94 4.10 -3.45
C SER A 80 17.97 3.27 -2.61
N MET A 81 17.40 2.21 -3.20
CA MET A 81 16.49 1.28 -2.51
C MET A 81 17.05 0.83 -1.15
N LYS A 82 18.38 0.64 -1.05
CA LYS A 82 19.08 0.31 0.20
C LYS A 82 18.89 1.35 1.31
N SER A 83 18.91 2.63 0.95
CA SER A 83 18.70 3.73 1.90
C SER A 83 17.24 3.79 2.36
N LYS A 84 16.28 3.54 1.46
CA LYS A 84 14.86 3.44 1.81
C LYS A 84 14.60 2.30 2.79
N VAL A 85 15.13 1.11 2.50
CA VAL A 85 15.05 -0.07 3.39
C VAL A 85 15.65 0.26 4.76
N ASN A 86 16.87 0.81 4.80
CA ASN A 86 17.53 1.13 6.07
C ASN A 86 16.74 2.16 6.91
N ASN A 87 16.18 3.18 6.26
CA ASN A 87 15.34 4.17 6.94
C ASN A 87 14.08 3.52 7.54
N ILE A 88 13.39 2.67 6.77
CA ILE A 88 12.22 1.92 7.25
C ILE A 88 12.60 1.05 8.46
N THR A 89 13.70 0.29 8.38
CA THR A 89 14.17 -0.55 9.48
C THR A 89 14.50 0.26 10.72
N GLN A 90 15.12 1.44 10.58
CA GLN A 90 15.45 2.32 11.71
C GLN A 90 14.19 2.85 12.40
N ILE A 91 13.20 3.30 11.62
CA ILE A 91 11.93 3.81 12.15
C ILE A 91 11.15 2.69 12.85
N LEU A 92 11.07 1.51 12.24
CA LEU A 92 10.37 0.37 12.83
C LEU A 92 11.02 -0.08 14.14
N LYS A 93 12.36 -0.13 14.19
CA LYS A 93 13.07 -0.45 15.43
C LYS A 93 12.78 0.57 16.54
N ALA A 94 12.66 1.85 16.21
CA ALA A 94 12.27 2.87 17.17
C ALA A 94 10.84 2.64 17.68
N ALA A 95 9.90 2.37 16.77
CA ALA A 95 8.51 2.05 17.13
C ALA A 95 8.42 0.79 18.01
N GLU A 96 9.12 -0.29 17.68
CA GLU A 96 9.16 -1.52 18.49
C GLU A 96 9.64 -1.26 19.92
N ASN A 97 10.67 -0.42 20.09
CA ASN A 97 11.16 -0.04 21.42
C ASN A 97 10.10 0.70 22.23
N GLU A 98 9.35 1.62 21.60
CA GLU A 98 8.27 2.34 22.24
C GLU A 98 7.10 1.42 22.61
N LEU A 99 6.72 0.50 21.73
CA LEU A 99 5.66 -0.49 21.98
C LEU A 99 6.05 -1.46 23.11
N ASN A 100 7.32 -1.88 23.16
CA ASN A 100 7.86 -2.69 24.26
C ASN A 100 7.81 -1.94 25.60
N SER A 101 8.19 -0.66 25.60
CA SER A 101 8.08 0.20 26.78
C SER A 101 6.62 0.30 27.24
N LEU A 102 5.69 0.53 26.32
CA LEU A 102 4.26 0.61 26.62
C LEU A 102 3.71 -0.67 27.24
N ASN A 103 4.02 -1.84 26.65
CA ASN A 103 3.64 -3.13 27.20
C ASN A 103 4.22 -3.34 28.61
N SER A 104 5.47 -2.93 28.84
CA SER A 104 6.13 -3.07 30.14
C SER A 104 5.50 -2.19 31.23
N HIS A 105 5.09 -0.97 30.89
CA HIS A 105 4.53 -0.01 31.85
C HIS A 105 3.03 -0.20 32.12
N THR A 106 2.27 -0.70 31.14
CA THR A 106 0.80 -0.73 31.22
C THR A 106 0.21 -2.13 31.14
N GLY A 107 1.02 -3.14 30.77
CA GLY A 107 0.54 -4.48 30.48
C GLY A 107 -0.20 -4.62 29.13
N ALA A 108 -0.24 -3.56 28.33
CA ALA A 108 -0.91 -3.55 27.03
C ALA A 108 -0.37 -4.65 26.10
N LYS A 109 -1.29 -5.44 25.53
CA LYS A 109 -0.97 -6.47 24.54
C LYS A 109 -1.09 -5.89 23.14
N ILE A 110 -0.01 -5.95 22.37
CA ILE A 110 0.17 -5.16 21.16
C ILE A 110 0.58 -6.09 20.02
N MET A 111 0.06 -5.80 18.84
CA MET A 111 0.46 -6.40 17.58
C MET A 111 0.61 -5.31 16.53
N LEU A 112 1.72 -5.35 15.78
CA LEU A 112 2.05 -4.42 14.72
C LEU A 112 2.49 -5.23 13.50
N TYR A 113 1.88 -4.92 12.36
CA TYR A 113 2.21 -5.49 11.07
C TYR A 113 2.61 -4.40 10.10
N MET A 114 3.63 -4.67 9.29
CA MET A 114 4.07 -3.78 8.24
C MET A 114 4.31 -4.58 6.97
N THR A 115 3.43 -4.40 5.99
CA THR A 115 3.59 -4.92 4.63
C THR A 115 4.04 -3.80 3.71
N HIS A 116 4.78 -4.15 2.65
CA HIS A 116 5.08 -3.20 1.59
C HIS A 116 3.92 -3.17 0.57
N GLY A 117 3.68 -2.00 -0.04
CA GLY A 117 2.62 -1.81 -1.04
C GLY A 117 3.11 -1.87 -2.49
N THR A 118 4.41 -2.07 -2.72
CA THR A 118 5.01 -2.08 -4.06
C THR A 118 6.04 -3.19 -4.18
N THR A 119 6.07 -3.88 -5.32
CA THR A 119 7.05 -4.95 -5.62
C THR A 119 8.49 -4.44 -5.77
N ASP A 120 8.67 -3.13 -5.92
CA ASP A 120 9.96 -2.49 -6.22
C ASP A 120 10.88 -2.38 -5.00
N LEU A 121 10.37 -2.67 -3.79
CA LEU A 121 11.15 -2.63 -2.57
C LEU A 121 11.34 -4.05 -2.04
N PRO A 122 12.58 -4.60 -2.01
CA PRO A 122 12.86 -5.91 -1.43
C PRO A 122 12.87 -5.83 0.10
N LEU A 123 11.72 -5.49 0.69
CA LEU A 123 11.52 -5.45 2.13
C LEU A 123 10.66 -6.63 2.54
N HIS A 124 11.19 -7.49 3.41
CA HIS A 124 10.39 -8.55 4.01
C HIS A 124 9.33 -7.92 4.94
N THR A 125 8.14 -8.51 4.98
CA THR A 125 7.08 -8.10 5.90
C THR A 125 7.58 -8.19 7.34
N ILE A 126 7.37 -7.12 8.13
CA ILE A 126 7.86 -7.01 9.50
C ILE A 126 6.69 -7.18 10.47
N THR A 127 6.92 -7.97 11.52
CA THR A 127 5.93 -8.33 12.52
C THR A 127 6.48 -8.07 13.91
N PHE A 128 5.70 -7.36 14.72
CA PHE A 128 5.96 -7.24 16.14
C PHE A 128 4.70 -7.66 16.90
N THR A 129 4.85 -8.64 17.78
CA THR A 129 3.73 -9.18 18.55
C THR A 129 4.19 -9.46 19.97
N THR A 130 3.43 -9.02 20.96
CA THR A 130 3.70 -9.45 22.35
C THR A 130 3.28 -10.91 22.54
N PRO A 131 3.96 -11.71 23.39
CA PRO A 131 3.75 -13.17 23.44
C PRO A 131 2.30 -13.63 23.62
N GLY A 132 1.49 -12.86 24.36
CA GLY A 132 0.08 -13.18 24.60
C GLY A 132 -0.81 -13.05 23.36
N VAL A 133 -0.50 -12.11 22.45
CA VAL A 133 -1.29 -11.94 21.22
C VAL A 133 -0.92 -13.01 20.19
N ASN A 134 0.34 -13.42 20.14
CA ASN A 134 0.76 -14.47 19.22
C ASN A 134 0.02 -15.80 19.50
N HIS A 135 -0.04 -16.18 20.78
CA HIS A 135 -0.80 -17.36 21.19
C HIS A 135 -2.31 -17.24 20.91
N PHE A 136 -2.87 -16.03 21.01
CA PHE A 136 -4.28 -15.79 20.67
C PHE A 136 -4.56 -15.98 19.17
N MET A 137 -3.67 -15.50 18.30
CA MET A 137 -3.81 -15.67 16.85
C MET A 137 -3.79 -17.14 16.46
N ASP A 138 -2.83 -17.90 16.98
CA ASP A 138 -2.71 -19.31 16.65
C ASP A 138 -3.82 -20.17 17.28
N SER A 139 -4.19 -19.91 18.53
CA SER A 139 -5.07 -20.80 19.31
C SER A 139 -6.56 -20.45 19.24
N VAL A 140 -6.90 -19.16 19.14
CA VAL A 140 -8.30 -18.69 19.16
C VAL A 140 -8.78 -18.34 17.76
N ILE A 141 -7.97 -17.59 17.02
CA ILE A 141 -8.30 -17.22 15.65
C ILE A 141 -8.04 -18.40 14.69
N GLY A 142 -7.09 -19.28 15.02
CA GLY A 142 -6.75 -20.45 14.20
C GLY A 142 -6.09 -20.05 12.88
N ILE A 143 -5.48 -18.86 12.84
CA ILE A 143 -4.80 -18.34 11.65
C ILE A 143 -3.34 -18.18 12.00
N ASP A 144 -2.50 -18.85 11.22
CA ASP A 144 -1.06 -18.66 11.28
C ASP A 144 -0.70 -17.21 10.92
N THR A 145 0.11 -16.57 11.76
CA THR A 145 0.47 -15.16 11.60
C THR A 145 1.16 -14.89 10.27
N GLN A 146 1.98 -15.82 9.78
CA GLN A 146 2.70 -15.67 8.52
C GLN A 146 1.75 -15.83 7.30
N ASP A 147 0.77 -16.73 7.37
CA ASP A 147 -0.29 -16.86 6.35
C ASP A 147 -1.16 -15.59 6.29
N PHE A 148 -1.54 -15.04 7.44
CA PHE A 148 -2.28 -13.77 7.51
C PHE A 148 -1.52 -12.63 6.83
N LEU A 149 -0.22 -12.52 7.11
CA LEU A 149 0.64 -11.50 6.54
C LEU A 149 0.84 -11.67 5.05
N SER A 150 1.02 -12.91 4.59
CA SER A 150 1.14 -13.22 3.16
C SER A 150 -0.12 -12.80 2.40
N LYS A 151 -1.31 -13.03 3.00
CA LYS A 151 -2.60 -12.59 2.45
C LYS A 151 -2.74 -11.07 2.46
N MET A 152 -2.32 -10.42 3.55
CA MET A 152 -2.34 -8.96 3.68
C MET A 152 -1.40 -8.30 2.65
N GLU A 153 -0.19 -8.84 2.48
CA GLU A 153 0.80 -8.37 1.50
C GLU A 153 0.31 -8.57 0.07
N GLY A 154 -0.25 -9.74 -0.24
CA GLY A 154 -0.89 -10.00 -1.53
C GLY A 154 -1.99 -8.99 -1.82
N PHE A 155 -2.80 -8.64 -0.81
CA PHE A 155 -3.85 -7.65 -0.92
C PHE A 155 -3.34 -6.21 -1.10
N THR A 156 -2.27 -5.81 -0.39
CA THR A 156 -1.71 -4.46 -0.51
C THR A 156 -0.96 -4.27 -1.82
N THR A 157 -0.27 -5.29 -2.30
CA THR A 157 0.56 -5.23 -3.51
C THR A 157 -0.27 -5.41 -4.79
N GLN A 158 -1.34 -6.21 -4.75
CA GLN A 158 -2.21 -6.45 -5.90
C GLN A 158 -3.51 -5.63 -5.87
N GLY A 159 -3.74 -4.87 -4.78
CA GLY A 159 -5.02 -4.23 -4.49
C GLY A 159 -6.14 -5.25 -4.25
N ILE A 160 -7.36 -4.76 -4.00
CA ILE A 160 -8.59 -5.56 -3.76
C ILE A 160 -8.97 -6.51 -4.95
N GLN A 161 -8.19 -6.58 -6.03
CA GLN A 161 -8.76 -6.84 -7.37
C GLN A 161 -7.96 -7.75 -8.32
N GLY A 162 -7.03 -8.57 -7.84
CA GLY A 162 -6.21 -9.40 -8.74
C GLY A 162 -6.90 -10.63 -9.36
N SER A 163 -7.79 -11.34 -8.66
CA SER A 163 -8.25 -12.66 -9.17
C SER A 163 -9.62 -13.11 -8.67
N THR A 164 -9.91 -12.99 -7.37
CA THR A 164 -11.12 -13.55 -6.75
C THR A 164 -12.32 -12.60 -6.78
N SER A 165 -12.11 -11.29 -6.59
CA SER A 165 -13.20 -10.32 -6.58
C SER A 165 -13.73 -9.99 -7.98
N ASN A 166 -12.86 -9.98 -9.01
CA ASN A 166 -13.31 -9.85 -10.41
C ASN A 166 -14.12 -11.08 -10.83
N HIS A 167 -13.65 -12.29 -10.53
CA HIS A 167 -14.39 -13.50 -10.85
C HIS A 167 -15.78 -13.53 -10.21
N GLN A 168 -15.88 -13.20 -8.91
CA GLN A 168 -17.19 -13.16 -8.24
C GLN A 168 -18.10 -12.04 -8.78
N LYS A 169 -17.54 -10.88 -9.14
CA LYS A 169 -18.30 -9.79 -9.79
C LYS A 169 -18.78 -10.19 -11.18
N GLU A 170 -17.95 -10.87 -11.97
CA GLU A 170 -18.28 -11.38 -13.31
C GLU A 170 -19.35 -12.46 -13.23
N VAL A 171 -19.18 -13.44 -12.34
CA VAL A 171 -20.18 -14.47 -12.04
C VAL A 171 -21.50 -13.82 -11.63
N SER A 172 -21.48 -12.85 -10.70
CA SER A 172 -22.68 -12.12 -10.26
C SER A 172 -23.33 -11.29 -11.37
N LYS A 173 -22.53 -10.78 -12.32
CA LYS A 173 -23.03 -10.05 -13.50
C LYS A 173 -23.71 -11.03 -14.47
N LEU A 174 -23.06 -12.13 -14.82
CA LEU A 174 -23.61 -13.17 -15.68
C LEU A 174 -24.91 -13.74 -15.09
N HIS A 175 -24.94 -14.03 -13.79
CA HIS A 175 -26.16 -14.44 -13.09
C HIS A 175 -27.30 -13.46 -13.33
N ARG A 176 -27.07 -12.15 -13.11
CA ARG A 176 -28.10 -11.13 -13.32
C ARG A 176 -28.56 -11.06 -14.78
N ASP A 177 -27.64 -11.17 -15.72
CA ASP A 177 -27.95 -11.10 -17.15
C ASP A 177 -28.81 -12.31 -17.58
N ILE A 178 -28.46 -13.53 -17.15
CA ILE A 178 -29.26 -14.75 -17.38
C ILE A 178 -30.64 -14.60 -16.75
N TRP A 179 -30.71 -14.15 -15.48
CA TRP A 179 -31.98 -13.91 -14.79
C TRP A 179 -32.87 -12.90 -15.52
N ALA A 180 -32.28 -11.83 -16.05
CA ALA A 180 -32.99 -10.82 -16.82
C ALA A 180 -33.56 -11.43 -18.11
N ILE A 181 -32.77 -12.24 -18.84
CA ILE A 181 -33.20 -12.91 -20.07
C ILE A 181 -34.35 -13.89 -19.79
N ILE A 182 -34.23 -14.74 -18.77
CA ILE A 182 -35.28 -15.72 -18.40
C ILE A 182 -36.57 -14.99 -18.03
N THR A 183 -36.48 -13.97 -17.18
CA THR A 183 -37.64 -13.19 -16.74
C THR A 183 -38.29 -12.45 -17.91
N GLN A 184 -37.49 -11.85 -18.79
CA GLN A 184 -37.98 -11.17 -19.99
C GLN A 184 -38.69 -12.15 -20.93
N LYS A 185 -38.11 -13.32 -21.18
CA LYS A 185 -38.73 -14.37 -22.02
C LYS A 185 -40.02 -14.88 -21.41
N LEU A 186 -40.05 -15.12 -20.10
CA LEU A 186 -41.25 -15.55 -19.38
C LEU A 186 -42.39 -14.53 -19.58
N ARG A 187 -42.14 -13.25 -19.26
CA ARG A 187 -43.13 -12.17 -19.42
C ARG A 187 -43.61 -12.00 -20.85
N LYS A 188 -42.71 -12.20 -21.82
CA LYS A 188 -43.06 -12.13 -23.25
C LYS A 188 -44.01 -13.27 -23.66
N VAL A 189 -43.77 -14.48 -23.15
CA VAL A 189 -44.61 -15.66 -23.47
C VAL A 189 -45.95 -15.58 -22.74
N THR A 190 -45.96 -15.22 -21.47
CA THR A 190 -47.20 -15.13 -20.66
C THR A 190 -48.02 -13.88 -20.97
N ARG A 191 -47.40 -12.85 -21.58
CA ARG A 191 -47.97 -11.49 -21.76
C ARG A 191 -48.32 -10.81 -20.44
N GLU A 192 -47.79 -11.29 -19.33
CA GLU A 192 -47.98 -10.71 -18.01
C GLU A 192 -46.72 -9.96 -17.59
N SER A 193 -46.84 -8.64 -17.38
CA SER A 193 -45.73 -7.80 -16.92
C SER A 193 -45.24 -8.15 -15.52
N ASN A 194 -46.12 -8.73 -14.69
CA ASN A 194 -45.84 -9.10 -13.30
C ASN A 194 -45.37 -10.55 -13.13
N ALA A 195 -45.25 -11.33 -14.21
CA ALA A 195 -44.74 -12.69 -14.11
C ALA A 195 -43.31 -12.70 -13.52
N ARG A 196 -43.10 -13.59 -12.56
CA ARG A 196 -41.84 -13.78 -11.85
C ARG A 196 -41.43 -15.24 -11.93
N MET A 197 -40.15 -15.46 -12.22
CA MET A 197 -39.58 -16.79 -12.20
C MET A 197 -39.48 -17.29 -10.75
N GLN A 198 -39.97 -18.49 -10.48
CA GLN A 198 -39.82 -19.17 -9.19
C GLN A 198 -39.16 -20.52 -9.41
N TRP A 199 -38.02 -20.72 -8.75
CA TRP A 199 -37.21 -21.94 -8.94
C TRP A 199 -37.51 -23.03 -7.92
N VAL A 200 -37.87 -22.67 -6.68
CA VAL A 200 -38.18 -23.65 -5.61
C VAL A 200 -39.46 -24.42 -5.96
N ASP A 201 -40.53 -23.71 -6.29
CA ASP A 201 -41.82 -24.29 -6.65
C ASP A 201 -42.09 -24.17 -8.16
N TYR A 202 -41.07 -24.46 -8.98
CA TYR A 202 -41.11 -24.25 -10.43
C TYR A 202 -42.32 -24.93 -11.11
N PHE A 203 -42.59 -26.19 -10.78
CA PHE A 203 -43.69 -26.93 -11.38
C PHE A 203 -45.05 -26.32 -11.01
N HIS A 204 -45.24 -25.92 -9.76
CA HIS A 204 -46.51 -25.35 -9.33
C HIS A 204 -46.69 -23.92 -9.87
N ASN A 205 -45.72 -23.04 -9.64
CA ASN A 205 -45.89 -21.60 -9.81
C ASN A 205 -45.43 -21.08 -11.18
N VAL A 206 -44.76 -21.92 -11.99
CA VAL A 206 -44.40 -21.57 -13.37
C VAL A 206 -45.09 -22.50 -14.36
N VAL A 207 -44.94 -23.82 -14.20
CA VAL A 207 -45.53 -24.77 -15.17
C VAL A 207 -47.06 -24.79 -15.06
N ASN A 208 -47.63 -25.00 -13.88
CA ASN A 208 -49.09 -25.07 -13.75
C ASN A 208 -49.75 -23.68 -13.89
N SER A 209 -49.15 -22.64 -13.29
CA SER A 209 -49.72 -21.29 -13.33
C SER A 209 -49.62 -20.63 -14.70
N TYR A 210 -48.46 -20.72 -15.37
CA TYR A 210 -48.23 -20.03 -16.63
C TYR A 210 -48.28 -20.94 -17.87
N GLN A 211 -48.34 -22.27 -17.69
CA GLN A 211 -48.29 -23.24 -18.78
C GLN A 211 -47.02 -23.10 -19.63
N VAL A 212 -45.91 -22.69 -19.00
CA VAL A 212 -44.59 -22.49 -19.63
C VAL A 212 -43.58 -23.47 -19.05
N THR A 213 -42.78 -24.09 -19.92
CA THR A 213 -41.67 -24.97 -19.53
C THR A 213 -40.37 -24.51 -20.17
N ILE A 214 -39.27 -24.55 -19.42
CA ILE A 214 -37.92 -24.31 -19.93
C ILE A 214 -37.46 -25.56 -20.69
N LYS A 215 -37.00 -25.37 -21.93
CA LYS A 215 -36.44 -26.43 -22.78
C LYS A 215 -34.97 -26.14 -23.05
N GLY A 216 -34.17 -27.21 -23.17
CA GLY A 216 -32.75 -27.11 -23.51
C GLY A 216 -31.85 -26.68 -22.35
N TRP A 217 -32.26 -26.93 -21.10
CA TRP A 217 -31.38 -26.72 -19.94
C TRP A 217 -30.22 -27.73 -19.98
N PRO A 218 -28.97 -27.34 -19.71
CA PRO A 218 -27.83 -28.25 -19.74
C PRO A 218 -27.96 -29.40 -18.73
N GLU A 219 -27.71 -30.63 -19.16
CA GLU A 219 -27.88 -31.83 -18.30
C GLU A 219 -26.89 -31.90 -17.13
N HIS A 220 -25.72 -31.27 -17.28
CA HIS A 220 -24.68 -31.23 -16.24
C HIS A 220 -24.91 -30.16 -15.16
N ILE A 221 -25.89 -29.26 -15.35
CA ILE A 221 -26.21 -28.20 -14.38
C ILE A 221 -27.53 -28.53 -13.70
N THR A 222 -27.49 -28.70 -12.38
CA THR A 222 -28.69 -29.00 -11.58
C THR A 222 -29.75 -27.91 -11.76
N PHE A 223 -30.96 -28.30 -12.18
CA PHE A 223 -32.06 -27.37 -12.40
C PHE A 223 -32.61 -26.84 -11.05
N THR A 224 -32.01 -25.75 -10.57
CA THR A 224 -32.37 -25.08 -9.31
C THR A 224 -32.19 -23.57 -9.49
N ASN A 225 -32.32 -22.80 -8.40
CA ASN A 225 -31.93 -21.40 -8.43
C ASN A 225 -30.47 -21.28 -8.88
N LEU A 226 -30.23 -20.44 -9.90
CA LEU A 226 -28.91 -20.19 -10.49
C LEU A 226 -27.80 -19.97 -9.45
N SER A 227 -28.06 -19.23 -8.37
CA SER A 227 -27.09 -18.98 -7.28
C SER A 227 -26.59 -20.26 -6.60
N ASN A 228 -27.41 -21.31 -6.61
CA ASN A 228 -27.10 -22.61 -6.03
C ASN A 228 -26.66 -23.63 -7.09
N ALA A 229 -26.94 -23.36 -8.37
CA ALA A 229 -26.75 -24.30 -9.46
C ALA A 229 -25.30 -24.33 -9.95
N THR A 230 -24.65 -23.17 -10.12
CA THR A 230 -23.22 -23.11 -10.46
C THR A 230 -22.56 -21.79 -10.07
N ASN A 231 -21.28 -21.85 -9.72
CA ASN A 231 -20.43 -20.70 -9.43
C ASN A 231 -19.25 -20.59 -10.41
N THR A 232 -19.18 -21.47 -11.39
CA THR A 232 -18.12 -21.49 -12.42
C THR A 232 -18.54 -20.61 -13.59
N LEU A 233 -17.60 -19.82 -14.10
CA LEU A 233 -17.86 -18.89 -15.20
C LEU A 233 -18.12 -19.63 -16.53
N LEU A 234 -17.47 -20.79 -16.72
CA LEU A 234 -17.65 -21.65 -17.90
C LEU A 234 -19.09 -22.15 -18.03
N ASP A 235 -19.67 -22.65 -16.94
CA ASP A 235 -21.03 -23.19 -16.95
C ASP A 235 -22.08 -22.08 -17.16
N LEU A 236 -21.83 -20.87 -16.64
CA LEU A 236 -22.70 -19.71 -16.84
C LEU A 236 -22.67 -19.18 -18.28
N GLN A 237 -21.57 -19.33 -19.00
CA GLN A 237 -21.49 -18.92 -20.40
C GLN A 237 -22.28 -19.82 -21.35
N ILE A 238 -22.64 -21.04 -20.90
CA ILE A 238 -23.36 -22.04 -21.69
C ILE A 238 -24.90 -21.85 -21.57
N LEU A 239 -25.36 -21.05 -20.60
CA LEU A 239 -26.78 -20.77 -20.30
C LEU A 239 -27.34 -19.54 -21.04
#